data_AF-I3M5J3-F1
#
_entry.id   AF-I3M5J3-F1
#
_cell.length_a   1.000
_cell.length_b   1.000
_cell.length_c   1.000
_cell.angle_alpha   90.00
_cell.angle_beta   90.00
_cell.angle_gamma   90.00
#
_symmetry.space_group_name_H-M   'P 1'
#
loop_
_entity.id
_entity.type
_entity.pdbx_description
1 polymer ?
#
loop_
_entity_poly.entity_id
_entity_poly.type
_entity_poly.pdbx_seq_one_letter_code
_entity_poly.pdbx_strand_id
1 'polypeptide(L)'
;MAHVRGLGLSGCLALAALVILVHSQDVFLAPQQALSLLQRVRRANSGFLEELRKGNLERECVEERCSYEEAFEALESTSATDVFWAKYTACEPVRKPRANFMECMEGNCAKDLGMNYRGHVNVTRSGIECQLWKSRYPHKPDINSTTHPGAELQENFCRNPDGSTTGPWCYTTDPTVRREECSVPVCGEERFTVEMTPRSGGSRGNLSPSSEQCVPERGRQYEGKLAVTTHGSPCLSWSSPQAKALSKDQDFSPEVKLVENFCRNPDGDEEGAWCYVAGQAGDFEYCDLNYCEEAVEEGPGDALSEDGDGTIGGRTTKEEFQTFFDEKTFGSGEADCGLRPLFEKKTVKDKTEDELLDSYIDGRIVEGWDAEVGIAPWQVMLFRKSPQELLCGASLISDRWVLTAAHCLLYPPWDKNFTENDLLVRIGKHSRTRYERNIEKISMLEKIYIHPRYNWRENLDRDIALLKLKKPITFSEHIHPVCLPDKQTAASLLQAGYKGRVTGWGNLKETWTTTVSEVQPSVLQVVNLPIVERPVCKASTRIRITDNMFCAGYKPDEGKRGDACEGDSGGPFVMKSPFNNRWYQMGIVSWGEGCDRNGKYGFYTHVFRLKKWIQKVIDRFG
;
A
#
# COMPACT_ATOMS: atom_id res chain seq x y z
N MET A 1 57.58 109.66 -14.23
CA MET A 1 56.81 110.17 -13.06
C MET A 1 55.51 109.40 -12.98
N ALA A 2 55.10 109.00 -11.76
CA ALA A 2 53.80 108.42 -11.36
C ALA A 2 53.45 107.06 -12.03
N HIS A 3 53.64 105.94 -11.33
CA HIS A 3 52.80 105.32 -10.29
C HIS A 3 51.85 104.24 -10.83
N VAL A 4 52.01 103.06 -10.24
CA VAL A 4 51.53 101.73 -10.61
C VAL A 4 50.11 101.47 -10.09
N ARG A 5 49.45 100.48 -10.72
CA ARG A 5 48.30 99.63 -10.31
C ARG A 5 47.02 99.98 -11.07
N GLY A 6 46.44 99.14 -11.92
CA GLY A 6 46.49 97.68 -12.04
C GLY A 6 45.05 97.17 -11.98
N LEU A 7 44.43 96.99 -13.16
CA LEU A 7 43.06 96.48 -13.34
C LEU A 7 42.93 95.08 -12.71
N GLY A 8 42.03 94.93 -11.73
CA GLY A 8 41.65 93.64 -11.16
C GLY A 8 40.55 92.98 -12.00
N LEU A 9 40.86 91.83 -12.60
CA LEU A 9 39.89 90.92 -13.21
C LEU A 9 39.00 90.31 -12.11
N SER A 10 37.71 90.65 -12.09
CA SER A 10 36.69 90.02 -11.23
C SER A 10 36.00 88.81 -11.91
N GLY A 11 36.75 88.02 -12.68
CA GLY A 11 36.18 86.99 -13.57
C GLY A 11 36.80 85.59 -13.52
N CYS A 12 37.73 85.29 -12.60
CA CYS A 12 38.46 84.01 -12.60
C CYS A 12 38.52 83.25 -11.26
N LEU A 13 37.78 83.67 -10.22
CA LEU A 13 37.77 82.95 -8.92
C LEU A 13 36.56 82.03 -8.68
N ALA A 14 35.53 82.08 -9.52
CA ALA A 14 34.34 81.22 -9.36
C ALA A 14 34.49 79.83 -10.00
N LEU A 15 35.46 79.60 -10.89
CA LEU A 15 35.71 78.29 -11.51
C LEU A 15 36.80 77.46 -10.81
N ALA A 16 37.62 78.07 -9.93
CA ALA A 16 38.59 77.33 -9.13
C ALA A 16 37.97 76.70 -7.87
N ALA A 17 36.87 77.25 -7.35
CA ALA A 17 36.19 76.73 -6.16
C ALA A 17 35.37 75.45 -6.41
N LEU A 18 35.01 75.15 -7.67
CA LEU A 18 34.24 73.95 -8.03
C LEU A 18 35.11 72.76 -8.47
N VAL A 19 36.42 72.96 -8.68
CA VAL A 19 37.37 71.88 -9.04
C VAL A 19 38.20 71.40 -7.84
N ILE A 20 38.27 72.16 -6.74
CA ILE A 20 38.96 71.72 -5.51
C ILE A 20 38.11 70.74 -4.66
N LEU A 21 36.81 70.59 -4.95
CA LEU A 21 35.94 69.63 -4.26
C LEU A 21 35.97 68.19 -4.83
N VAL A 22 36.83 67.88 -5.80
CA VAL A 22 36.84 66.55 -6.45
C VAL A 22 38.19 65.81 -6.32
N HIS A 23 39.12 66.26 -5.48
CA HIS A 23 40.40 65.56 -5.25
C HIS A 23 40.73 65.39 -3.74
N SER A 24 39.74 64.96 -2.95
CA SER A 24 40.03 64.20 -1.73
C SER A 24 39.78 62.72 -2.02
N GLN A 25 40.83 62.03 -2.48
CA GLN A 25 40.92 60.59 -2.35
C GLN A 25 40.96 60.28 -0.85
N ASP A 26 39.80 59.89 -0.31
CA ASP A 26 39.59 58.81 0.65
C ASP A 26 38.18 58.96 1.24
N VAL A 27 37.16 58.53 0.49
CA VAL A 27 35.79 58.34 1.01
C VAL A 27 35.68 56.99 1.76
N PHE A 28 36.76 56.21 1.81
CA PHE A 28 36.83 54.96 2.56
C PHE A 28 38.00 55.02 3.55
N LEU A 29 37.69 54.80 4.82
CA LEU A 29 38.69 54.61 5.87
C LEU A 29 39.49 53.33 5.58
N ALA A 30 40.80 53.37 5.84
CA ALA A 30 41.63 52.17 5.82
C ALA A 30 41.05 51.10 6.76
N PRO A 31 41.13 49.78 6.47
CA PRO A 31 40.45 48.73 7.23
C PRO A 31 40.69 48.79 8.75
N GLN A 32 41.90 49.19 9.17
CA GLN A 32 42.27 49.32 10.58
C GLN A 32 41.63 50.54 11.28
N GLN A 33 41.33 51.60 10.53
CA GLN A 33 40.61 52.80 11.01
C GLN A 33 39.09 52.66 10.89
N ALA A 34 38.59 51.87 9.94
CA ALA A 34 37.17 51.51 9.86
C ALA A 34 36.74 50.64 11.06
N LEU A 35 37.63 49.77 11.56
CA LEU A 35 37.41 48.92 12.75
C LEU A 35 37.35 49.71 14.06
N SER A 36 37.96 50.90 14.15
CA SER A 36 37.86 51.76 15.34
C SER A 36 36.60 52.63 15.37
N LEU A 37 36.02 52.94 14.20
CA LEU A 37 34.76 53.70 14.07
C LEU A 37 33.52 52.80 14.03
N LEU A 38 33.65 51.57 13.54
CA LEU A 38 32.64 50.51 13.64
C LEU A 38 32.97 49.55 14.78
N GLN A 39 33.22 50.07 15.98
CA GLN A 39 32.94 49.26 17.16
C GLN A 39 31.43 49.03 17.18
N ARG A 40 30.97 47.94 16.55
CA ARG A 40 29.66 47.37 16.86
C ARG A 40 29.71 47.07 18.36
N VAL A 41 29.10 47.95 19.15
CA VAL A 41 28.80 47.68 20.54
C VAL A 41 28.07 46.34 20.57
N ARG A 42 28.47 45.40 21.44
CA ARG A 42 27.67 44.20 21.68
C ARG A 42 26.24 44.67 21.95
N ARG A 43 25.27 44.20 21.19
CA ARG A 43 23.84 44.43 21.45
C ARG A 43 23.33 43.75 22.72
N ALA A 44 24.21 43.09 23.49
CA ALA A 44 23.81 42.40 24.71
C ALA A 44 23.20 43.36 25.74
N ASN A 45 21.92 43.12 26.06
CA ASN A 45 21.11 43.70 27.14
C ASN A 45 20.94 45.22 27.08
N SER A 46 20.02 45.71 26.23
CA SER A 46 19.67 47.13 26.16
C SER A 46 18.51 47.56 27.07
N GLY A 47 18.40 46.97 28.27
CA GLY A 47 17.58 47.49 29.37
C GLY A 47 16.05 47.48 29.16
N PHE A 48 15.34 48.14 30.09
CA PHE A 48 13.89 48.14 30.36
C PHE A 48 12.93 48.36 29.16
N LEU A 49 13.42 48.73 27.98
CA LEU A 49 12.58 49.05 26.80
C LEU A 49 12.73 48.03 25.65
N GLU A 50 13.57 47.00 25.80
CA GLU A 50 13.77 45.97 24.77
C GLU A 50 12.51 45.11 24.56
N GLU A 51 11.79 44.79 25.65
CA GLU A 51 10.49 44.08 25.66
C GLU A 51 9.35 44.85 24.96
N LEU A 52 9.51 46.15 24.66
CA LEU A 52 8.50 46.94 23.93
C LEU A 52 8.64 46.81 22.40
N ARG A 53 9.69 46.15 21.91
CA ARG A 53 9.89 45.91 20.48
C ARG A 53 9.23 44.61 20.09
N LYS A 54 8.62 44.57 18.91
CA LYS A 54 8.14 43.32 18.32
C LYS A 54 9.31 42.31 18.23
N GLY A 55 9.08 41.09 18.71
CA GLY A 55 10.05 39.99 18.68
C GLY A 55 10.60 39.76 17.28
N ASN A 56 11.89 39.48 17.17
CA ASN A 56 12.56 39.25 15.90
C ASN A 56 13.59 38.12 16.03
N LEU A 57 13.33 37.01 15.31
CA LEU A 57 14.15 35.80 15.37
C LEU A 57 15.63 36.02 15.06
N GLU A 58 15.94 36.89 14.10
CA GLU A 58 17.33 37.16 13.71
C GLU A 58 18.06 37.90 14.83
N ARG A 59 17.42 38.92 15.41
CA ARG A 59 17.99 39.70 16.53
C ARG A 59 18.12 38.84 17.80
N GLU A 60 17.04 38.17 18.18
CA GLU A 60 16.95 37.54 19.50
C GLU A 60 17.55 36.14 19.54
N CYS A 61 17.44 35.36 18.47
CA CYS A 61 17.90 33.97 18.45
C CYS A 61 19.14 33.72 17.59
N VAL A 62 19.35 34.47 16.50
CA VAL A 62 20.53 34.28 15.62
C VAL A 62 21.72 35.11 16.09
N GLU A 63 21.51 36.39 16.37
CA GLU A 63 22.57 37.25 16.93
C GLU A 63 22.82 36.90 18.41
N GLU A 64 21.76 36.57 19.17
CA GLU A 64 21.80 36.35 20.62
C GLU A 64 21.15 35.02 21.04
N ARG A 65 21.47 34.53 22.26
CA ARG A 65 20.89 33.28 22.74
C ARG A 65 19.50 33.59 23.28
N CYS A 66 18.46 33.13 22.59
CA CYS A 66 17.09 33.26 23.06
C CYS A 66 16.64 32.04 23.89
N SER A 67 15.62 32.29 24.71
CA SER A 67 14.75 31.34 25.38
C SER A 67 13.59 30.90 24.47
N TYR A 68 12.88 29.84 24.88
CA TYR A 68 11.71 29.36 24.14
C TYR A 68 10.62 30.43 24.08
N GLU A 69 10.45 31.20 25.16
CA GLU A 69 9.41 32.22 25.30
C GLU A 69 9.69 33.41 24.36
N GLU A 70 10.93 33.85 24.24
CA GLU A 70 11.34 34.86 23.24
C GLU A 70 11.14 34.36 21.80
N ALA A 71 11.45 33.09 21.52
CA ALA A 71 11.17 32.49 20.21
C ALA A 71 9.66 32.44 19.91
N PHE A 72 8.83 32.15 20.92
CA PHE A 72 7.38 32.15 20.82
C PHE A 72 6.82 33.56 20.57
N GLU A 73 7.33 34.57 21.28
CA GLU A 73 6.95 35.97 21.08
C GLU A 73 7.28 36.46 19.67
N ALA A 74 8.38 35.98 19.09
CA ALA A 74 8.75 36.32 17.71
C ALA A 74 7.93 35.57 16.65
N LEU A 75 7.49 34.34 16.91
CA LEU A 75 6.79 33.48 15.94
C LEU A 75 5.26 33.52 16.07
N GLU A 76 4.73 33.95 17.22
CA GLU A 76 3.31 34.05 17.54
C GLU A 76 2.52 32.73 17.27
N SER A 77 3.20 31.58 17.31
CA SER A 77 2.62 30.26 16.99
C SER A 77 3.37 29.14 17.71
N THR A 78 2.63 28.30 18.44
CA THR A 78 3.19 27.16 19.19
C THR A 78 3.86 26.16 18.26
N SER A 79 3.20 25.78 17.16
CA SER A 79 3.73 24.81 16.20
C SER A 79 4.98 25.32 15.49
N ALA A 80 5.01 26.60 15.09
CA ALA A 80 6.19 27.20 14.48
C ALA A 80 7.35 27.29 15.48
N THR A 81 7.04 27.59 16.74
CA THR A 81 8.03 27.68 17.82
C THR A 81 8.65 26.33 18.14
N ASP A 82 7.86 25.27 18.24
CA ASP A 82 8.37 23.91 18.50
C ASP A 82 9.31 23.44 17.39
N VAL A 83 8.94 23.71 16.12
CA VAL A 83 9.76 23.39 14.95
C VAL A 83 11.08 24.16 14.99
N PHE A 84 11.01 25.47 15.24
CA PHE A 84 12.20 26.31 15.37
C PHE A 84 13.10 25.84 16.52
N TRP A 85 12.51 25.57 17.68
CA TRP A 85 13.21 25.23 18.91
C TRP A 85 13.94 23.88 18.80
N ALA A 86 13.35 22.91 18.10
CA ALA A 86 14.00 21.63 17.80
C ALA A 86 15.29 21.80 16.99
N LYS A 87 15.28 22.67 15.96
CA LYS A 87 16.48 23.01 15.18
C LYS A 87 17.48 23.81 16.01
N TYR A 88 16.98 24.82 16.71
CA TYR A 88 17.78 25.73 17.52
C TYR A 88 18.57 24.99 18.60
N THR A 89 17.94 24.06 19.31
CA THR A 89 18.59 23.23 20.33
C THR A 89 19.66 22.33 19.73
N ALA A 90 19.40 21.74 18.55
CA ALA A 90 20.39 20.91 17.85
C ALA A 90 21.59 21.73 17.31
N CYS A 91 21.38 23.00 16.98
CA CYS A 91 22.41 23.90 16.44
C CYS A 91 23.12 24.73 17.52
N GLU A 92 22.68 24.68 18.77
CA GLU A 92 23.27 25.41 19.89
C GLU A 92 24.79 25.18 20.04
N PRO A 93 25.34 23.95 19.89
CA PRO A 93 26.78 23.71 19.99
C PRO A 93 27.63 24.44 18.96
N VAL A 94 27.06 24.84 17.81
CA VAL A 94 27.78 25.47 16.68
C VAL A 94 27.44 26.95 16.48
N ARG A 95 26.95 27.61 17.53
CA ARG A 95 26.53 29.02 17.52
C ARG A 95 27.60 30.00 17.00
N LYS A 96 28.88 29.66 17.10
CA LYS A 96 29.99 30.45 16.57
C LYS A 96 30.92 29.56 15.73
N PRO A 97 31.36 30.03 14.54
CA PRO A 97 31.01 31.29 13.88
C PRO A 97 29.57 31.32 13.35
N ARG A 98 28.99 32.53 13.14
CA ARG A 98 27.59 32.72 12.69
C ARG A 98 27.25 31.92 11.42
N ALA A 99 28.22 31.79 10.50
CA ALA A 99 28.04 31.03 9.26
C ALA A 99 27.65 29.57 9.53
N ASN A 100 28.37 28.88 10.42
CA ASN A 100 28.10 27.47 10.77
C ASN A 100 26.75 27.32 11.48
N PHE A 101 26.36 28.30 12.29
CA PHE A 101 25.05 28.31 12.94
C PHE A 101 23.92 28.45 11.92
N MET A 102 24.06 29.38 10.96
CA MET A 102 23.07 29.57 9.89
C MET A 102 22.95 28.32 9.00
N GLU A 103 24.08 27.74 8.60
CA GLU A 103 24.11 26.48 7.82
C GLU A 103 23.37 25.34 8.56
N CYS A 104 23.59 25.21 9.87
CA CYS A 104 22.87 24.24 10.69
C CYS A 104 21.36 24.53 10.77
N MET A 105 20.97 25.80 10.93
CA MET A 105 19.58 26.24 11.03
C MET A 105 18.80 26.14 9.70
N GLU A 106 19.49 26.23 8.56
CA GLU A 106 18.92 25.93 7.24
C GLU A 106 18.47 24.47 7.12
N GLY A 107 19.17 23.55 7.80
CA GLY A 107 18.77 22.14 7.91
C GLY A 107 19.05 21.30 6.67
N ASN A 108 19.85 21.78 5.70
CA ASN A 108 20.25 21.02 4.52
C ASN A 108 21.33 19.95 4.81
N CYS A 109 21.92 20.00 6.00
CA CYS A 109 22.93 19.09 6.50
C CYS A 109 22.59 18.61 7.92
N ALA A 110 23.16 17.48 8.33
CA ALA A 110 23.02 16.93 9.67
C ALA A 110 24.13 17.45 10.59
N LYS A 111 23.74 17.99 11.75
CA LYS A 111 24.65 18.30 12.85
C LYS A 111 24.50 17.28 13.97
N ASP A 112 25.62 16.73 14.44
CA ASP A 112 25.69 15.65 15.43
C ASP A 112 24.80 14.45 15.04
N LEU A 113 23.68 14.25 15.71
CA LEU A 113 22.71 13.20 15.36
C LEU A 113 21.78 13.58 14.20
N GLY A 114 21.80 14.82 13.73
CA GLY A 114 20.99 15.28 12.60
C GLY A 114 19.53 15.57 12.93
N MET A 115 19.21 15.91 14.18
CA MET A 115 17.84 16.35 14.54
C MET A 115 17.45 17.68 13.88
N ASN A 116 18.44 18.52 13.51
CA ASN A 116 18.25 19.76 12.76
C ASN A 116 17.87 19.51 11.29
N TYR A 117 18.11 18.31 10.76
CA TYR A 117 18.01 18.03 9.33
C TYR A 117 16.56 18.15 8.82
N ARG A 118 16.38 18.92 7.75
CA ARG A 118 15.11 19.15 7.04
C ARG A 118 15.25 19.04 5.53
N GLY A 119 16.39 18.55 5.03
CA GLY A 119 16.60 18.33 3.60
C GLY A 119 15.65 17.29 3.00
N HIS A 120 15.81 17.07 1.70
CA HIS A 120 14.87 16.32 0.87
C HIS A 120 15.38 14.93 0.45
N VAL A 121 16.39 14.39 1.14
CA VAL A 121 16.85 13.01 0.88
C VAL A 121 15.71 12.05 1.21
N ASN A 122 15.34 11.21 0.25
CA ASN A 122 14.19 10.29 0.31
C ASN A 122 14.59 8.83 -0.03
N VAL A 123 15.88 8.53 0.05
CA VAL A 123 16.43 7.20 -0.14
C VAL A 123 17.37 6.85 1.02
N THR A 124 17.34 5.60 1.45
CA THR A 124 18.21 5.09 2.51
C THR A 124 19.64 4.92 1.98
N ARG A 125 20.59 4.66 2.88
CA ARG A 125 21.98 4.36 2.51
C ARG A 125 22.14 3.18 1.54
N SER A 126 21.15 2.27 1.52
CA SER A 126 21.18 1.06 0.68
C SER A 126 20.44 1.23 -0.64
N GLY A 127 19.91 2.43 -0.89
CA GLY A 127 19.16 2.79 -2.10
C GLY A 127 17.69 2.42 -2.05
N ILE A 128 17.16 2.03 -0.88
CA ILE A 128 15.72 1.75 -0.73
C ILE A 128 14.97 3.08 -0.64
N GLU A 129 13.86 3.18 -1.35
CA GLU A 129 12.99 4.35 -1.28
C GLU A 129 12.34 4.46 0.10
N CYS A 130 12.26 5.68 0.61
CA CYS A 130 11.61 5.94 1.89
C CYS A 130 10.09 5.84 1.75
N GLN A 131 9.47 5.21 2.74
CA GLN A 131 8.03 5.25 2.96
C GLN A 131 7.63 6.65 3.41
N LEU A 132 6.48 7.14 2.92
CA LEU A 132 5.88 8.39 3.41
C LEU A 132 5.60 8.30 4.91
N TRP A 133 5.93 9.33 5.67
CA TRP A 133 5.71 9.37 7.13
C TRP A 133 4.24 9.21 7.53
N LYS A 134 3.33 9.66 6.65
CA LYS A 134 1.88 9.49 6.82
C LYS A 134 1.37 8.11 6.40
N SER A 135 2.12 7.38 5.56
CA SER A 135 1.71 6.05 5.09
C SER A 135 1.86 5.01 6.18
N ARG A 136 0.97 4.02 6.20
CA ARG A 136 1.07 2.82 7.06
C ARG A 136 1.56 1.58 6.34
N TYR A 137 1.83 1.69 5.04
CA TYR A 137 2.29 0.59 4.21
C TYR A 137 3.71 0.86 3.69
N PRO A 138 4.61 -0.16 3.70
CA PRO A 138 4.40 -1.50 4.26
C PRO A 138 4.45 -1.54 5.80
N HIS A 139 5.10 -0.58 6.45
CA HIS A 139 5.29 -0.59 7.90
C HIS A 139 4.33 0.37 8.58
N LYS A 140 3.66 -0.07 9.64
CA LYS A 140 2.91 0.83 10.51
C LYS A 140 3.88 1.72 11.32
N PRO A 141 3.92 3.05 11.14
CA PRO A 141 4.85 3.92 11.87
C PRO A 141 4.46 4.07 13.34
N ASP A 142 5.45 3.99 14.22
CA ASP A 142 5.33 4.35 15.63
C ASP A 142 5.50 5.87 15.82
N ILE A 143 6.25 6.50 14.89
CA ILE A 143 6.54 7.93 14.86
C ILE A 143 5.82 8.56 13.66
N ASN A 144 5.04 9.60 13.93
CA ASN A 144 4.27 10.34 12.93
C ASN A 144 4.13 11.82 13.35
N SER A 145 3.53 12.63 12.48
CA SER A 145 3.39 14.08 12.68
C SER A 145 2.57 14.46 13.93
N THR A 146 1.73 13.55 14.44
CA THR A 146 0.98 13.76 15.69
C THR A 146 1.84 13.50 16.92
N THR A 147 2.69 12.46 16.90
CA THR A 147 3.56 12.13 18.03
C THR A 147 4.79 13.04 18.11
N HIS A 148 5.29 13.53 16.97
CA HIS A 148 6.48 14.39 16.88
C HIS A 148 6.23 15.60 15.95
N PRO A 149 5.37 16.56 16.35
CA PRO A 149 4.98 17.69 15.49
C PRO A 149 6.16 18.60 15.11
N GLY A 150 7.16 18.76 15.99
CA GLY A 150 8.35 19.59 15.75
C GLY A 150 9.37 19.00 14.76
N ALA A 151 9.21 17.74 14.34
CA ALA A 151 10.16 17.06 13.47
C ALA A 151 9.91 17.28 11.95
N GLU A 152 8.83 17.98 11.58
CA GLU A 152 8.43 18.22 10.17
C GLU A 152 8.46 16.91 9.34
N LEU A 153 7.71 15.92 9.80
CA LEU A 153 7.55 14.61 9.15
C LEU A 153 6.63 14.74 7.93
N GLN A 154 7.14 15.40 6.89
CA GLN A 154 6.46 15.62 5.61
C GLN A 154 7.00 14.67 4.55
N GLU A 155 6.14 14.31 3.59
CA GLU A 155 6.44 13.38 2.50
C GLU A 155 7.16 12.12 3.01
N ASN A 156 8.25 11.71 2.36
CA ASN A 156 9.09 10.56 2.70
C ASN A 156 10.55 10.96 2.97
N PHE A 157 10.81 12.20 3.39
CA PHE A 157 12.17 12.66 3.61
C PHE A 157 12.79 12.08 4.89
N CYS A 158 14.07 11.77 4.89
CA CYS A 158 14.76 11.27 6.08
C CYS A 158 14.74 12.30 7.22
N ARG A 159 14.49 11.84 8.45
CA ARG A 159 14.42 12.67 9.66
C ARG A 159 15.01 11.91 10.85
N ASN A 160 15.31 12.62 11.93
CA ASN A 160 15.72 11.98 13.18
C ASN A 160 14.86 12.45 14.37
N PRO A 161 13.56 12.11 14.40
CA PRO A 161 12.64 12.56 15.43
C PRO A 161 12.89 11.94 16.82
N ASP A 162 13.51 10.76 16.87
CA ASP A 162 13.77 9.98 18.10
C ASP A 162 15.21 10.11 18.62
N GLY A 163 16.04 10.94 17.99
CA GLY A 163 17.44 11.12 18.40
C GLY A 163 18.27 9.85 18.22
N SER A 164 17.99 9.05 17.18
CA SER A 164 18.77 7.87 16.84
C SER A 164 20.26 8.19 16.70
N THR A 165 21.10 7.32 17.27
CA THR A 165 22.57 7.46 17.22
C THR A 165 23.15 7.20 15.83
N THR A 166 22.40 6.56 14.94
CA THR A 166 22.81 6.30 13.55
C THR A 166 22.56 7.48 12.60
N GLY A 167 21.91 8.54 13.08
CA GLY A 167 21.59 9.72 12.30
C GLY A 167 20.17 9.73 11.71
N PRO A 168 19.89 10.61 10.73
CA PRO A 168 18.61 10.65 10.04
C PRO A 168 18.26 9.34 9.36
N TRP A 169 17.01 8.92 9.47
CA TRP A 169 16.50 7.66 8.94
C TRP A 169 15.09 7.85 8.38
N CYS A 170 14.58 6.83 7.71
CA CYS A 170 13.19 6.75 7.29
C CYS A 170 12.66 5.32 7.42
N TYR A 171 11.33 5.17 7.49
CA TYR A 171 10.71 3.88 7.21
C TYR A 171 10.96 3.53 5.74
N THR A 172 11.14 2.25 5.41
CA THR A 172 11.49 1.85 4.03
C THR A 172 10.30 1.27 3.29
N THR A 173 10.32 1.29 1.96
CA THR A 173 9.32 0.59 1.14
C THR A 173 9.56 -0.93 1.05
N ASP A 174 10.65 -1.45 1.63
CA ASP A 174 10.96 -2.88 1.67
C ASP A 174 10.30 -3.52 2.92
N PRO A 175 9.38 -4.50 2.75
CA PRO A 175 8.71 -5.16 3.88
C PRO A 175 9.65 -5.89 4.85
N THR A 176 10.86 -6.22 4.42
CA THR A 176 11.86 -6.92 5.25
C THR A 176 12.71 -5.97 6.09
N VAL A 177 12.74 -4.68 5.75
CA VAL A 177 13.53 -3.65 6.46
C VAL A 177 12.60 -2.55 6.95
N ARG A 178 12.28 -2.58 8.25
CA ARG A 178 11.35 -1.61 8.85
C ARG A 178 11.84 -0.16 8.75
N ARG A 179 13.09 0.09 9.14
CA ARG A 179 13.74 1.41 9.09
C ARG A 179 15.21 1.25 8.73
N GLU A 180 15.77 2.23 8.05
CA GLU A 180 17.20 2.32 7.75
C GLU A 180 17.66 3.77 7.75
N GLU A 181 18.90 4.01 8.14
CA GLU A 181 19.55 5.32 8.09
C GLU A 181 19.78 5.82 6.66
N CYS A 182 19.86 7.13 6.52
CA CYS A 182 20.10 7.81 5.26
C CYS A 182 21.48 8.45 5.25
N SER A 183 22.10 8.44 4.07
CA SER A 183 23.36 9.16 3.83
C SER A 183 23.06 10.63 3.62
N VAL A 184 23.31 11.45 4.65
CA VAL A 184 23.02 12.88 4.69
C VAL A 184 24.34 13.67 4.84
N PRO A 185 24.52 14.83 4.19
CA PRO A 185 25.71 15.66 4.36
C PRO A 185 25.90 16.12 5.81
N VAL A 186 27.13 16.13 6.32
CA VAL A 186 27.45 16.66 7.66
C VAL A 186 27.74 18.16 7.57
N CYS A 187 27.18 18.96 8.47
CA CYS A 187 27.34 20.42 8.42
C CYS A 187 28.82 20.84 8.60
N GLY A 188 29.32 21.69 7.70
CA GLY A 188 30.70 22.18 7.74
C GLY A 188 31.79 21.14 7.43
N GLU A 189 31.44 19.96 6.95
CA GLU A 189 32.38 18.88 6.60
C GLU A 189 32.07 18.28 5.22
N GLU A 190 33.09 17.96 4.42
CA GLU A 190 32.92 17.26 3.13
C GLU A 190 32.75 15.74 3.31
N ARG A 191 31.81 15.34 4.18
CA ARG A 191 31.47 13.93 4.40
C ARG A 191 29.99 13.74 4.66
N PHE A 192 29.56 12.48 4.59
CA PHE A 192 28.20 12.06 4.89
C PHE A 192 28.11 11.38 6.26
N THR A 193 26.90 11.32 6.83
CA THR A 193 26.60 10.63 8.09
C THR A 193 26.92 9.14 8.03
N VAL A 194 26.65 8.52 6.89
CA VAL A 194 26.91 7.11 6.59
C VAL A 194 27.27 6.96 5.12
N GLU A 195 28.12 6.00 4.80
CA GLU A 195 28.46 5.69 3.41
C GLU A 195 27.27 5.05 2.68
N MET A 196 27.07 5.43 1.41
CA MET A 196 26.13 4.75 0.53
C MET A 196 26.66 3.36 0.21
N THR A 197 25.88 2.34 0.54
CA THR A 197 26.15 0.94 0.17
C THR A 197 24.95 0.44 -0.63
N PRO A 198 24.79 0.86 -1.90
CA PRO A 198 23.66 0.43 -2.71
C PRO A 198 23.58 -1.09 -2.68
N ARG A 199 22.40 -1.64 -2.39
CA ARG A 199 22.16 -3.03 -2.73
C ARG A 199 22.43 -3.11 -4.22
N SER A 200 23.37 -3.96 -4.64
CA SER A 200 23.41 -4.41 -6.03
C SER A 200 22.05 -5.02 -6.26
N GLY A 201 21.09 -4.22 -6.78
CA GLY A 201 19.91 -4.76 -7.42
C GLY A 201 20.48 -5.77 -8.37
N GLY A 202 20.14 -7.04 -8.17
CA GLY A 202 20.80 -8.14 -8.82
C GLY A 202 20.69 -7.99 -10.34
N SER A 203 21.61 -7.24 -10.94
CA SER A 203 22.23 -7.67 -12.16
C SER A 203 22.83 -9.00 -11.77
N ARG A 204 22.12 -10.07 -12.12
CA ARG A 204 22.70 -11.40 -12.33
C ARG A 204 23.74 -11.27 -13.44
N GLY A 205 24.81 -10.53 -13.18
CA GLY A 205 26.06 -10.64 -13.91
C GLY A 205 26.75 -11.88 -13.39
N ASN A 206 26.73 -12.94 -14.20
CA ASN A 206 27.41 -14.23 -14.02
C ASN A 206 26.75 -15.27 -13.10
N LEU A 207 25.42 -15.39 -13.16
CA LEU A 207 24.82 -16.72 -13.26
C LEU A 207 24.40 -16.88 -14.72
N SER A 208 25.00 -17.87 -15.38
CA SER A 208 24.82 -18.29 -16.76
C SER A 208 23.39 -18.11 -17.31
N PRO A 209 23.25 -17.76 -18.60
CA PRO A 209 21.95 -17.59 -19.22
C PRO A 209 21.25 -18.95 -19.29
N SER A 210 20.09 -19.06 -18.66
CA SER A 210 18.99 -19.84 -19.24
C SER A 210 17.84 -18.87 -19.48
N SER A 211 17.99 -18.03 -20.49
CA SER A 211 16.83 -17.41 -21.11
C SER A 211 15.91 -18.53 -21.65
N GLU A 212 14.61 -18.33 -21.48
CA GLU A 212 13.50 -18.87 -22.30
C GLU A 212 12.82 -20.21 -21.97
N GLN A 213 13.16 -20.94 -20.90
CA GLN A 213 12.38 -22.15 -20.55
C GLN A 213 11.59 -21.97 -19.25
N CYS A 214 10.37 -21.44 -19.38
CA CYS A 214 9.34 -21.49 -18.35
C CYS A 214 8.59 -22.83 -18.42
N VAL A 215 7.96 -23.24 -17.32
CA VAL A 215 7.17 -24.47 -17.25
C VAL A 215 5.74 -24.17 -17.72
N PRO A 216 5.29 -24.75 -18.85
CA PRO A 216 3.94 -24.52 -19.36
C PRO A 216 2.89 -25.29 -18.56
N GLU A 217 1.61 -24.95 -18.77
CA GLU A 217 0.44 -25.68 -18.25
C GLU A 217 0.53 -25.97 -16.74
N ARG A 218 1.10 -25.03 -15.98
CA ARG A 218 1.26 -25.15 -14.52
C ARG A 218 1.92 -26.46 -14.09
N GLY A 219 2.83 -26.99 -14.91
CA GLY A 219 3.61 -28.19 -14.58
C GLY A 219 2.85 -29.50 -14.67
N ARG A 220 1.73 -29.57 -15.40
CA ARG A 220 1.06 -30.85 -15.74
C ARG A 220 1.99 -31.82 -16.45
N GLN A 221 2.83 -31.31 -17.35
CA GLN A 221 3.81 -32.08 -18.11
C GLN A 221 5.21 -32.09 -17.47
N TYR A 222 5.35 -31.61 -16.23
CA TYR A 222 6.64 -31.50 -15.58
C TYR A 222 7.18 -32.87 -15.15
N GLU A 223 8.23 -33.35 -15.83
CA GLU A 223 8.91 -34.61 -15.50
C GLU A 223 10.22 -34.41 -14.71
N GLY A 224 10.51 -33.19 -14.24
CA GLY A 224 11.74 -32.89 -13.49
C GLY A 224 11.81 -33.59 -12.12
N LYS A 225 12.98 -33.46 -11.47
CA LYS A 225 13.35 -34.17 -10.24
C LYS A 225 13.29 -33.31 -8.97
N LEU A 226 12.64 -32.15 -9.02
CA LEU A 226 12.46 -31.31 -7.83
C LEU A 226 11.64 -32.10 -6.78
N ALA A 227 12.16 -32.20 -5.56
CA ALA A 227 11.58 -32.99 -4.46
C ALA A 227 11.51 -32.19 -3.14
N VAL A 228 11.56 -30.87 -3.23
CA VAL A 228 11.55 -29.94 -2.11
C VAL A 228 10.55 -28.82 -2.41
N THR A 229 9.81 -28.41 -1.40
CA THR A 229 8.72 -27.42 -1.51
C THR A 229 9.24 -25.98 -1.40
N THR A 230 8.37 -25.00 -1.59
CA THR A 230 8.69 -23.57 -1.41
C THR A 230 9.19 -23.22 -0.01
N HIS A 231 8.80 -23.97 1.02
CA HIS A 231 9.26 -23.76 2.40
C HIS A 231 10.49 -24.60 2.75
N GLY A 232 11.03 -25.39 1.82
CA GLY A 232 12.16 -26.28 2.08
C GLY A 232 11.79 -27.65 2.65
N SER A 233 10.49 -27.97 2.74
CA SER A 233 10.02 -29.29 3.22
C SER A 233 10.33 -30.38 2.18
N PRO A 234 10.87 -31.55 2.58
CA PRO A 234 11.08 -32.66 1.67
C PRO A 234 9.76 -33.36 1.31
N CYS A 235 9.59 -33.68 0.03
CA CYS A 235 8.41 -34.39 -0.46
C CYS A 235 8.38 -35.86 0.01
N LEU A 236 7.18 -36.35 0.34
CA LEU A 236 6.90 -37.77 0.58
C LEU A 236 6.83 -38.54 -0.74
N SER A 237 7.22 -39.82 -0.73
CA SER A 237 7.08 -40.65 -1.93
C SER A 237 5.62 -40.91 -2.26
N TRP A 238 5.25 -40.72 -3.52
CA TRP A 238 3.93 -41.06 -4.06
C TRP A 238 3.60 -42.55 -3.90
N SER A 239 4.63 -43.40 -3.83
CA SER A 239 4.46 -44.84 -3.64
C SER A 239 4.26 -45.26 -2.18
N SER A 240 4.43 -44.32 -1.24
CA SER A 240 4.27 -44.58 0.20
C SER A 240 2.82 -44.96 0.55
N PRO A 241 2.60 -45.77 1.60
CA PRO A 241 1.25 -46.15 2.03
C PRO A 241 0.35 -44.94 2.34
N GLN A 242 0.93 -43.88 2.91
CA GLN A 242 0.23 -42.65 3.25
C GLN A 242 -0.23 -41.90 1.99
N ALA A 243 0.67 -41.67 1.04
CA ALA A 243 0.32 -40.97 -0.21
C ALA A 243 -0.70 -41.77 -1.05
N LYS A 244 -0.57 -43.11 -1.11
CA LYS A 244 -1.53 -43.97 -1.81
C LYS A 244 -2.92 -43.93 -1.19
N ALA A 245 -3.02 -43.89 0.14
CA ALA A 245 -4.29 -43.80 0.83
C ALA A 245 -5.00 -42.46 0.52
N LEU A 246 -4.26 -41.35 0.54
CA LEU A 246 -4.78 -40.01 0.23
C LEU A 246 -5.15 -39.83 -1.25
N SER A 247 -4.49 -40.54 -2.15
CA SER A 247 -4.70 -40.41 -3.61
C SER A 247 -5.79 -41.35 -4.15
N LYS A 248 -6.36 -42.24 -3.33
CA LYS A 248 -7.26 -43.31 -3.80
C LYS A 248 -8.55 -42.79 -4.44
N ASP A 249 -9.14 -41.76 -3.84
CA ASP A 249 -10.44 -41.21 -4.23
C ASP A 249 -10.30 -39.86 -4.97
N GLN A 250 -9.07 -39.52 -5.39
CA GLN A 250 -8.76 -38.28 -6.08
C GLN A 250 -8.77 -38.48 -7.60
N ASP A 251 -9.26 -37.47 -8.32
CA ASP A 251 -9.31 -37.48 -9.79
C ASP A 251 -7.93 -37.08 -10.36
N PHE A 252 -7.01 -38.04 -10.36
CA PHE A 252 -5.65 -37.86 -10.88
C PHE A 252 -5.56 -38.31 -12.33
N SER A 253 -5.02 -37.44 -13.18
CA SER A 253 -4.75 -37.76 -14.58
C SER A 253 -3.75 -38.92 -14.70
N PRO A 254 -4.08 -39.99 -15.45
CA PRO A 254 -3.20 -41.14 -15.64
C PRO A 254 -1.94 -40.79 -16.47
N GLU A 255 -1.94 -39.65 -17.15
CA GLU A 255 -0.82 -39.17 -17.96
C GLU A 255 0.35 -38.68 -17.09
N VAL A 256 0.06 -38.22 -15.87
CA VAL A 256 1.07 -37.67 -14.95
C VAL A 256 1.75 -38.81 -14.19
N LYS A 257 2.99 -39.10 -14.53
CA LYS A 257 3.77 -40.14 -13.86
C LYS A 257 4.21 -39.70 -12.45
N LEU A 258 3.60 -40.32 -11.44
CA LEU A 258 3.92 -40.13 -10.02
C LEU A 258 5.16 -40.92 -9.61
N VAL A 259 6.33 -40.43 -10.04
CA VAL A 259 7.64 -41.07 -9.83
C VAL A 259 8.27 -40.62 -8.53
N GLU A 260 8.80 -41.57 -7.76
CA GLU A 260 9.53 -41.35 -6.50
C GLU A 260 8.79 -40.41 -5.54
N ASN A 261 9.37 -39.25 -5.21
CA ASN A 261 8.81 -38.18 -4.40
C ASN A 261 8.90 -36.83 -5.12
N PHE A 262 8.97 -36.82 -6.46
CA PHE A 262 9.12 -35.57 -7.21
C PHE A 262 7.82 -34.78 -7.26
N CYS A 263 7.91 -33.46 -7.32
CA CYS A 263 6.77 -32.56 -7.45
C CYS A 263 6.00 -32.83 -8.76
N ARG A 264 4.68 -32.96 -8.67
CA ARG A 264 3.80 -33.26 -9.82
C ARG A 264 2.51 -32.46 -9.73
N ASN A 265 1.81 -32.34 -10.85
CA ASN A 265 0.47 -31.74 -10.90
C ASN A 265 -0.55 -32.73 -11.49
N PRO A 266 -0.88 -33.81 -10.76
CA PRO A 266 -1.73 -34.88 -11.28
C PRO A 266 -3.22 -34.50 -11.34
N ASP A 267 -3.67 -33.57 -10.50
CA ASP A 267 -5.07 -33.14 -10.35
C ASP A 267 -5.43 -31.91 -11.19
N GLY A 268 -4.49 -31.44 -12.01
CA GLY A 268 -4.67 -30.30 -12.90
C GLY A 268 -4.80 -28.96 -12.16
N ASP A 269 -4.20 -28.82 -10.98
CA ASP A 269 -4.21 -27.60 -10.16
C ASP A 269 -3.65 -26.40 -10.94
N GLU A 270 -4.42 -25.33 -11.04
CA GLU A 270 -4.03 -24.08 -11.71
C GLU A 270 -2.95 -23.31 -10.92
N GLU A 271 -2.72 -23.65 -9.64
CA GLU A 271 -1.61 -23.13 -8.85
C GLU A 271 -0.28 -23.83 -9.21
N GLY A 272 -0.34 -25.11 -9.61
CA GLY A 272 0.77 -25.85 -10.20
C GLY A 272 1.25 -27.06 -9.39
N ALA A 273 2.48 -27.51 -9.65
CA ALA A 273 3.02 -28.73 -9.09
C ALA A 273 3.20 -28.67 -7.56
N TRP A 274 2.86 -29.78 -6.91
CA TRP A 274 2.87 -29.97 -5.47
C TRP A 274 3.30 -31.40 -5.09
N CYS A 275 3.48 -31.63 -3.80
CA CYS A 275 3.71 -32.95 -3.23
C CYS A 275 3.15 -33.02 -1.81
N TYR A 276 2.92 -34.25 -1.30
CA TYR A 276 2.63 -34.46 0.11
C TYR A 276 3.89 -34.24 0.95
N VAL A 277 3.74 -33.73 2.18
CA VAL A 277 4.85 -33.48 3.11
C VAL A 277 4.61 -34.20 4.44
N ALA A 278 5.70 -34.42 5.19
CA ALA A 278 5.60 -35.00 6.54
C ALA A 278 4.94 -33.99 7.50
N GLY A 279 4.00 -34.46 8.31
CA GLY A 279 3.21 -33.60 9.20
C GLY A 279 1.91 -34.27 9.64
N GLN A 280 0.81 -33.53 9.58
CA GLN A 280 -0.53 -34.09 9.71
C GLN A 280 -0.89 -34.90 8.44
N ALA A 281 -1.76 -35.90 8.60
CA ALA A 281 -2.23 -36.68 7.46
C ALA A 281 -2.94 -35.76 6.44
N GLY A 282 -2.54 -35.80 5.17
CA GLY A 282 -3.08 -34.92 4.14
C GLY A 282 -2.36 -33.57 4.00
N ASP A 283 -1.25 -33.35 4.71
CA ASP A 283 -0.40 -32.18 4.50
C ASP A 283 0.25 -32.23 3.10
N PHE A 284 0.10 -31.13 2.37
CA PHE A 284 0.70 -30.94 1.06
C PHE A 284 1.24 -29.53 0.96
N GLU A 285 2.25 -29.37 0.11
CA GLU A 285 2.85 -28.09 -0.18
C GLU A 285 3.20 -27.98 -1.66
N TYR A 286 3.22 -26.76 -2.15
CA TYR A 286 3.59 -26.46 -3.53
C TYR A 286 5.11 -26.40 -3.70
N CYS A 287 5.58 -26.70 -4.91
CA CYS A 287 7.00 -26.64 -5.25
C CYS A 287 7.36 -25.40 -6.06
N ASP A 288 8.54 -24.84 -5.87
CA ASP A 288 8.96 -23.62 -6.59
C ASP A 288 9.41 -23.95 -8.02
N LEU A 289 8.58 -23.61 -9.00
CA LEU A 289 8.86 -23.77 -10.42
C LEU A 289 8.58 -22.45 -11.15
N ASN A 290 9.43 -22.13 -12.13
CA ASN A 290 9.26 -20.95 -12.96
C ASN A 290 8.19 -21.19 -14.04
N TYR A 291 6.92 -21.01 -13.70
CA TYR A 291 5.81 -21.17 -14.65
C TYR A 291 5.79 -20.06 -15.71
N CYS A 292 5.25 -20.38 -16.88
CA CYS A 292 4.99 -19.37 -17.90
C CYS A 292 3.91 -18.40 -17.42
N GLU A 293 4.08 -17.11 -17.76
CA GLU A 293 3.08 -16.09 -17.45
C GLU A 293 1.83 -16.37 -18.31
N GLU A 294 0.73 -16.75 -17.68
CA GLU A 294 -0.56 -16.98 -18.36
C GLU A 294 -1.55 -15.97 -17.78
N ALA A 295 -1.60 -14.79 -18.40
CA ALA A 295 -2.59 -13.77 -18.05
C ALA A 295 -3.97 -14.24 -18.54
N VAL A 296 -4.89 -14.47 -17.60
CA VAL A 296 -6.27 -14.88 -17.92
C VAL A 296 -7.03 -13.80 -18.70
N GLU A 297 -6.59 -12.55 -18.58
CA GLU A 297 -7.09 -11.40 -19.35
C GLU A 297 -6.78 -11.53 -20.85
N GLU A 298 -5.72 -12.25 -21.24
CA GLU A 298 -5.19 -12.31 -22.61
C GLU A 298 -5.38 -13.70 -23.26
N GLY A 299 -6.18 -14.58 -22.67
CA GLY A 299 -6.46 -15.92 -23.23
C GLY A 299 -6.90 -15.84 -24.69
N PRO A 300 -6.51 -16.81 -25.55
CA PRO A 300 -6.68 -16.72 -26.99
C PRO A 300 -8.16 -16.47 -27.29
N GLY A 301 -8.46 -15.24 -27.72
CA GLY A 301 -9.67 -14.98 -28.43
C GLY A 301 -9.66 -15.90 -29.64
N ASP A 302 -10.57 -16.86 -29.69
CA ASP A 302 -11.05 -17.29 -30.98
C ASP A 302 -11.39 -16.01 -31.72
N ALA A 303 -10.68 -15.79 -32.83
CA ALA A 303 -10.82 -14.62 -33.68
C ALA A 303 -12.29 -14.49 -34.08
N LEU A 304 -13.05 -13.71 -33.33
CA LEU A 304 -14.28 -13.12 -33.79
C LEU A 304 -13.86 -12.11 -34.84
N SER A 305 -13.94 -12.57 -36.09
CA SER A 305 -13.78 -11.80 -37.30
C SER A 305 -14.30 -10.37 -37.11
N GLU A 306 -13.45 -9.41 -37.46
CA GLU A 306 -13.83 -8.04 -37.72
C GLU A 306 -14.94 -8.02 -38.78
N ASP A 307 -16.19 -8.02 -38.34
CA ASP A 307 -17.29 -7.47 -39.12
C ASP A 307 -18.13 -6.63 -38.16
N GLY A 308 -18.08 -5.32 -38.39
CA GLY A 308 -18.82 -4.34 -37.61
C GLY A 308 -20.32 -4.51 -37.82
N ASP A 309 -21.04 -4.83 -36.75
CA ASP A 309 -22.32 -4.20 -36.42
C ASP A 309 -22.61 -4.43 -34.93
N GLY A 310 -22.90 -3.34 -34.23
CA GLY A 310 -23.20 -3.35 -32.80
C GLY A 310 -24.60 -3.88 -32.55
N THR A 311 -24.79 -5.20 -32.54
CA THR A 311 -25.93 -5.87 -31.90
C THR A 311 -25.60 -7.33 -31.58
N ILE A 312 -25.12 -7.64 -30.37
CA ILE A 312 -25.15 -9.03 -29.87
C ILE A 312 -26.54 -9.28 -29.28
N GLY A 313 -27.48 -9.58 -30.18
CA GLY A 313 -28.73 -10.24 -29.83
C GLY A 313 -28.45 -11.64 -29.29
N GLY A 314 -29.04 -11.96 -28.14
CA GLY A 314 -28.76 -13.17 -27.37
C GLY A 314 -28.87 -14.47 -28.15
N ARG A 315 -27.79 -15.24 -28.16
CA ARG A 315 -27.85 -16.70 -28.24
C ARG A 315 -28.08 -17.22 -26.82
N THR A 316 -29.33 -17.55 -26.50
CA THR A 316 -29.74 -18.19 -25.25
C THR A 316 -29.29 -19.66 -25.23
N THR A 317 -28.01 -19.91 -24.99
CA THR A 317 -27.59 -21.12 -24.30
C THR A 317 -27.38 -20.74 -22.85
N LYS A 318 -28.33 -21.06 -21.97
CA LYS A 318 -28.10 -20.97 -20.52
C LYS A 318 -26.97 -21.94 -20.22
N GLU A 319 -25.76 -21.43 -19.99
CA GLU A 319 -24.69 -22.24 -19.43
C GLU A 319 -25.14 -22.68 -18.03
N GLU A 320 -25.37 -23.98 -17.87
CA GLU A 320 -25.76 -24.57 -16.60
C GLU A 320 -24.59 -24.50 -15.62
N PHE A 321 -24.85 -24.00 -14.42
CA PHE A 321 -23.86 -23.93 -13.35
C PHE A 321 -23.54 -25.34 -12.85
N GLN A 322 -22.29 -25.78 -13.00
CA GLN A 322 -21.81 -27.05 -12.48
C GLN A 322 -21.12 -26.85 -11.13
N THR A 323 -21.56 -27.60 -10.11
CA THR A 323 -20.89 -27.67 -8.81
C THR A 323 -19.56 -28.42 -8.94
N PHE A 324 -18.53 -27.92 -8.26
CA PHE A 324 -17.18 -28.47 -8.27
C PHE A 324 -16.86 -29.23 -6.98
N PHE A 325 -17.32 -28.76 -5.83
CA PHE A 325 -16.95 -29.32 -4.53
C PHE A 325 -17.92 -30.41 -4.07
N ASP A 326 -17.43 -31.35 -3.25
CA ASP A 326 -18.29 -32.29 -2.52
C ASP A 326 -19.03 -31.58 -1.38
N GLU A 327 -20.37 -31.59 -1.41
CA GLU A 327 -21.23 -30.97 -0.40
C GLU A 327 -20.97 -31.50 1.02
N LYS A 328 -20.49 -32.74 1.17
CA LYS A 328 -20.16 -33.31 2.50
C LYS A 328 -19.01 -32.54 3.18
N THR A 329 -17.96 -32.21 2.43
CA THR A 329 -16.75 -31.55 2.95
C THR A 329 -16.84 -30.02 2.83
N PHE A 330 -17.33 -29.52 1.70
CA PHE A 330 -17.52 -28.10 1.44
C PHE A 330 -18.72 -27.51 2.20
N GLY A 331 -19.73 -28.32 2.49
CA GLY A 331 -21.01 -27.85 2.99
C GLY A 331 -21.91 -27.32 1.88
N SER A 332 -23.08 -26.83 2.30
CA SER A 332 -24.08 -26.33 1.37
C SER A 332 -23.71 -24.95 0.80
N GLY A 333 -24.31 -24.61 -0.35
CA GLY A 333 -24.29 -23.26 -0.90
C GLY A 333 -23.73 -23.13 -2.31
N GLU A 334 -22.92 -24.07 -2.79
CA GLU A 334 -22.29 -23.96 -4.11
C GLU A 334 -23.33 -23.89 -5.25
N ALA A 335 -24.30 -24.80 -5.28
CA ALA A 335 -25.32 -24.85 -6.34
C ALA A 335 -26.16 -23.55 -6.45
N ASP A 336 -26.33 -22.83 -5.35
CA ASP A 336 -27.18 -21.64 -5.23
C ASP A 336 -26.37 -20.35 -5.02
N CYS A 337 -25.04 -20.42 -5.19
CA CYS A 337 -24.15 -19.29 -4.96
C CYS A 337 -24.48 -18.12 -5.89
N GLY A 338 -24.14 -16.90 -5.44
CA GLY A 338 -24.17 -15.71 -6.28
C GLY A 338 -25.56 -15.25 -6.73
N LEU A 339 -26.65 -15.89 -6.27
CA LEU A 339 -28.03 -15.48 -6.53
C LEU A 339 -28.61 -14.82 -5.28
N ARG A 340 -28.62 -13.49 -5.22
CA ARG A 340 -28.99 -12.79 -3.98
C ARG A 340 -30.48 -12.96 -3.71
N PRO A 341 -30.89 -13.30 -2.48
CA PRO A 341 -32.29 -13.53 -2.14
C PRO A 341 -33.22 -12.34 -2.36
N LEU A 342 -32.72 -11.12 -2.19
CA LEU A 342 -33.50 -9.88 -2.35
C LEU A 342 -33.48 -9.31 -3.77
N PHE A 343 -32.63 -9.85 -4.66
CA PHE A 343 -32.40 -9.31 -6.01
C PHE A 343 -32.62 -10.38 -7.07
N GLU A 344 -31.62 -11.19 -7.42
CA GLU A 344 -31.73 -12.20 -8.48
C GLU A 344 -32.89 -13.18 -8.27
N LYS A 345 -33.14 -13.62 -7.02
CA LYS A 345 -34.27 -14.52 -6.72
C LYS A 345 -35.65 -13.86 -6.86
N LYS A 346 -35.71 -12.53 -6.77
CA LYS A 346 -36.93 -11.72 -6.96
C LYS A 346 -36.97 -11.05 -8.33
N THR A 347 -35.97 -11.29 -9.19
CA THR A 347 -35.80 -10.63 -10.49
C THR A 347 -35.79 -9.09 -10.37
N VAL A 348 -35.18 -8.58 -9.30
CA VAL A 348 -35.00 -7.15 -9.04
C VAL A 348 -33.52 -6.81 -9.20
N LYS A 349 -33.21 -5.70 -9.88
CA LYS A 349 -31.86 -5.14 -9.98
C LYS A 349 -31.61 -4.17 -8.83
N ASP A 350 -30.38 -4.11 -8.35
CA ASP A 350 -29.91 -3.02 -7.50
C ASP A 350 -29.64 -1.74 -8.29
N LYS A 351 -29.52 -0.62 -7.57
CA LYS A 351 -29.44 0.73 -8.16
C LYS A 351 -28.27 0.91 -9.11
N THR A 352 -27.19 0.14 -8.98
CA THR A 352 -25.95 0.37 -9.74
C THR A 352 -25.56 -0.81 -10.60
N GLU A 353 -26.48 -1.74 -10.83
CA GLU A 353 -26.31 -2.84 -11.77
C GLU A 353 -26.21 -2.37 -13.21
N ASP A 354 -27.01 -1.38 -13.61
CA ASP A 354 -26.99 -0.87 -14.98
C ASP A 354 -25.64 -0.18 -15.29
N GLU A 355 -25.00 0.43 -14.27
CA GLU A 355 -23.67 1.06 -14.39
C GLU A 355 -22.50 0.06 -14.56
N LEU A 356 -22.73 -1.24 -14.27
CA LEU A 356 -21.74 -2.30 -14.46
C LEU A 356 -21.60 -2.70 -15.92
N LEU A 357 -22.70 -2.59 -16.68
CA LEU A 357 -22.83 -3.00 -18.08
C LEU A 357 -22.48 -1.87 -19.06
N ASP A 358 -22.57 -0.63 -18.60
CA ASP A 358 -22.26 0.53 -19.42
C ASP A 358 -20.75 0.69 -19.63
N SER A 359 -20.31 0.43 -20.87
CA SER A 359 -18.98 0.80 -21.35
C SER A 359 -18.80 2.31 -21.17
N TYR A 360 -18.06 2.68 -20.11
CA TYR A 360 -17.46 4.00 -19.94
C TYR A 360 -18.35 5.19 -20.36
N ILE A 361 -19.58 5.28 -19.86
CA ILE A 361 -20.37 6.50 -20.12
C ILE A 361 -19.77 7.65 -19.33
N ASP A 362 -19.39 8.66 -20.10
CA ASP A 362 -18.88 9.96 -19.67
C ASP A 362 -19.88 10.61 -18.70
N GLY A 363 -19.39 11.03 -17.54
CA GLY A 363 -20.20 11.75 -16.55
C GLY A 363 -20.34 11.09 -15.18
N ARG A 364 -19.98 11.90 -14.18
CA ARG A 364 -20.19 11.77 -12.72
C ARG A 364 -19.09 11.04 -11.93
N ILE A 365 -18.60 11.78 -10.93
CA ILE A 365 -17.62 11.40 -9.90
C ILE A 365 -18.24 10.29 -9.02
N VAL A 366 -17.49 9.20 -8.78
CA VAL A 366 -17.97 8.02 -8.04
C VAL A 366 -17.27 7.93 -6.68
N GLU A 367 -17.62 8.81 -5.74
CA GLU A 367 -17.38 8.49 -4.33
C GLU A 367 -18.24 7.25 -3.97
N GLY A 368 -17.74 6.36 -3.10
CA GLY A 368 -18.51 5.20 -2.65
C GLY A 368 -19.87 5.63 -2.06
N TRP A 369 -20.91 4.83 -2.29
CA TRP A 369 -22.26 5.13 -1.82
C TRP A 369 -22.80 4.05 -0.89
N ASP A 370 -23.78 4.44 -0.08
CA ASP A 370 -24.48 3.54 0.82
C ASP A 370 -25.11 2.38 0.05
N ALA A 371 -24.67 1.18 0.41
CA ALA A 371 -25.11 -0.07 -0.19
C ALA A 371 -26.57 -0.35 0.17
N GLU A 372 -27.32 -0.98 -0.73
CA GLU A 372 -28.66 -1.45 -0.40
C GLU A 372 -28.61 -2.64 0.58
N VAL A 373 -29.61 -2.75 1.44
CA VAL A 373 -29.66 -3.84 2.43
C VAL A 373 -29.68 -5.19 1.72
N GLY A 374 -28.73 -6.06 2.05
CA GLY A 374 -28.61 -7.40 1.46
C GLY A 374 -28.10 -7.43 0.01
N ILE A 375 -27.52 -6.33 -0.51
CA ILE A 375 -26.92 -6.28 -1.85
C ILE A 375 -25.66 -7.15 -1.98
N ALA A 376 -24.97 -7.43 -0.87
CA ALA A 376 -23.79 -8.29 -0.76
C ALA A 376 -23.94 -9.23 0.44
N PRO A 377 -24.84 -10.23 0.37
CA PRO A 377 -25.15 -11.12 1.51
C PRO A 377 -24.02 -12.09 1.86
N TRP A 378 -22.97 -12.14 1.05
CA TRP A 378 -21.71 -12.87 1.31
C TRP A 378 -20.69 -12.03 2.09
N GLN A 379 -20.94 -10.74 2.34
CA GLN A 379 -19.99 -9.89 3.05
C GLN A 379 -19.80 -10.37 4.50
N VAL A 380 -18.54 -10.55 4.90
CA VAL A 380 -18.15 -10.98 6.24
C VAL A 380 -17.23 -9.93 6.85
N MET A 381 -17.42 -9.65 8.14
CA MET A 381 -16.47 -8.88 8.94
C MET A 381 -15.60 -9.81 9.79
N LEU A 382 -14.29 -9.64 9.74
CA LEU A 382 -13.32 -10.30 10.60
C LEU A 382 -12.96 -9.41 11.78
N PHE A 383 -13.15 -9.92 13.01
CA PHE A 383 -12.90 -9.17 14.24
C PHE A 383 -11.87 -9.85 15.13
N ARG A 384 -11.05 -9.01 15.78
CA ARG A 384 -10.34 -9.37 17.01
C ARG A 384 -11.34 -9.43 18.17
N LYS A 385 -11.19 -10.42 19.05
CA LYS A 385 -12.05 -10.56 20.24
C LYS A 385 -11.76 -9.54 21.32
N SER A 386 -10.48 -9.34 21.65
CA SER A 386 -10.05 -8.51 22.78
C SER A 386 -8.74 -7.77 22.48
N PRO A 387 -8.73 -6.42 22.51
CA PRO A 387 -9.92 -5.57 22.47
C PRO A 387 -10.73 -5.82 21.19
N GLN A 388 -12.03 -5.50 21.22
CA GLN A 388 -12.87 -5.69 20.04
C GLN A 388 -12.48 -4.68 18.96
N GLU A 389 -12.02 -5.18 17.82
CA GLU A 389 -11.50 -4.37 16.72
C GLU A 389 -11.87 -5.02 15.39
N LEU A 390 -12.40 -4.23 14.44
CA LEU A 390 -12.60 -4.66 13.06
C LEU A 390 -11.23 -4.73 12.39
N LEU A 391 -10.83 -5.90 11.92
CA LEU A 391 -9.52 -6.12 11.31
C LEU A 391 -9.57 -6.01 9.79
N CYS A 392 -10.49 -6.75 9.17
CA CYS A 392 -10.57 -6.92 7.73
C CYS A 392 -11.99 -7.29 7.28
N GLY A 393 -12.25 -7.15 5.97
CA GLY A 393 -13.32 -7.82 5.27
C GLY A 393 -12.99 -9.29 4.97
N ALA A 394 -14.03 -10.03 4.59
CA ALA A 394 -13.95 -11.41 4.12
C ALA A 394 -15.21 -11.73 3.30
N SER A 395 -15.24 -12.89 2.65
CA SER A 395 -16.37 -13.36 1.86
C SER A 395 -16.81 -14.77 2.21
N LEU A 396 -18.13 -14.98 2.23
CA LEU A 396 -18.75 -16.28 2.46
C LEU A 396 -18.84 -17.06 1.15
N ILE A 397 -18.24 -18.26 1.09
CA ILE A 397 -18.27 -19.13 -0.10
C ILE A 397 -19.10 -20.40 0.09
N SER A 398 -19.38 -20.78 1.34
CA SER A 398 -20.30 -21.88 1.68
C SER A 398 -20.93 -21.64 3.06
N ASP A 399 -21.74 -22.58 3.56
CA ASP A 399 -22.26 -22.53 4.93
C ASP A 399 -21.17 -22.57 6.02
N ARG A 400 -19.94 -22.96 5.70
CA ARG A 400 -18.87 -23.18 6.70
C ARG A 400 -17.49 -22.66 6.28
N TRP A 401 -17.33 -22.18 5.06
CA TRP A 401 -16.05 -21.67 4.55
C TRP A 401 -16.13 -20.18 4.24
N VAL A 402 -15.12 -19.45 4.70
CA VAL A 402 -14.96 -18.00 4.49
C VAL A 402 -13.58 -17.74 3.88
N LEU A 403 -13.51 -16.90 2.87
CA LEU A 403 -12.29 -16.51 2.17
C LEU A 403 -11.88 -15.08 2.57
N THR A 404 -10.59 -14.84 2.78
CA THR A 404 -10.04 -13.52 3.12
C THR A 404 -8.58 -13.40 2.67
N ALA A 405 -7.93 -12.28 2.94
CA ALA A 405 -6.51 -12.07 2.68
C ALA A 405 -5.64 -12.67 3.80
N ALA A 406 -4.46 -13.18 3.44
CA ALA A 406 -3.51 -13.73 4.41
C ALA A 406 -2.93 -12.66 5.33
N HIS A 407 -2.66 -11.45 4.83
CA HIS A 407 -2.10 -10.34 5.61
C HIS A 407 -3.06 -9.86 6.73
N CYS A 408 -4.35 -10.21 6.65
CA CYS A 408 -5.32 -9.98 7.72
C CYS A 408 -5.05 -10.83 8.96
N LEU A 409 -4.32 -11.94 8.80
CA LEU A 409 -4.08 -12.96 9.82
C LEU A 409 -2.60 -13.01 10.19
N LEU A 410 -1.72 -12.99 9.19
CA LEU A 410 -0.26 -13.09 9.33
C LEU A 410 0.42 -11.98 8.53
N TYR A 411 0.99 -11.00 9.23
CA TYR A 411 1.82 -9.95 8.64
C TYR A 411 2.86 -9.46 9.65
N PRO A 412 4.06 -10.07 9.64
CA PRO A 412 5.13 -9.75 10.60
C PRO A 412 5.56 -8.28 10.66
N PRO A 413 5.55 -7.47 9.57
CA PRO A 413 5.89 -6.04 9.67
C PRO A 413 4.99 -5.22 10.62
N TRP A 414 3.81 -5.75 10.97
CA TRP A 414 2.87 -5.16 11.93
C TRP A 414 2.72 -6.02 13.20
N ASP A 415 3.66 -6.92 13.47
CA ASP A 415 3.63 -7.89 14.58
C ASP A 415 2.33 -8.71 14.61
N LYS A 416 1.76 -8.97 13.43
CA LYS A 416 0.47 -9.63 13.29
C LYS A 416 0.65 -11.13 13.07
N ASN A 417 0.17 -11.92 14.01
CA ASN A 417 0.07 -13.38 13.88
C ASN A 417 -1.12 -13.87 14.73
N PHE A 418 -2.33 -13.82 14.15
CA PHE A 418 -3.55 -14.19 14.85
C PHE A 418 -3.85 -15.69 14.76
N THR A 419 -4.32 -16.25 15.87
CA THR A 419 -4.80 -17.63 15.96
C THR A 419 -6.33 -17.69 15.89
N GLU A 420 -6.88 -18.89 15.74
CA GLU A 420 -8.33 -19.12 15.71
C GLU A 420 -9.04 -18.58 16.97
N ASN A 421 -8.34 -18.62 18.10
CA ASN A 421 -8.88 -18.17 19.38
C ASN A 421 -8.88 -16.65 19.54
N ASP A 422 -8.15 -15.91 18.72
CA ASP A 422 -8.12 -14.44 18.76
C ASP A 422 -9.27 -13.81 17.97
N LEU A 423 -9.92 -14.61 17.11
CA LEU A 423 -10.77 -14.12 16.02
C LEU A 423 -12.22 -14.62 16.08
N LEU A 424 -13.13 -13.79 15.61
CA LEU A 424 -14.51 -14.14 15.31
C LEU A 424 -14.95 -13.49 14.00
N VAL A 425 -16.01 -14.01 13.40
CA VAL A 425 -16.64 -13.41 12.22
C VAL A 425 -18.07 -12.97 12.51
N ARG A 426 -18.48 -11.87 11.88
CA ARG A 426 -19.87 -11.38 11.86
C ARG A 426 -20.37 -11.35 10.43
N ILE A 427 -21.51 -11.96 10.17
CA ILE A 427 -22.03 -12.23 8.83
C ILE A 427 -23.45 -11.66 8.71
N GLY A 428 -23.80 -11.08 7.56
CA GLY A 428 -25.14 -10.53 7.29
C GLY A 428 -25.40 -9.15 7.90
N LYS A 429 -24.34 -8.36 8.06
CA LYS A 429 -24.41 -7.01 8.61
C LYS A 429 -24.67 -5.97 7.53
N HIS A 430 -25.28 -4.86 7.93
CA HIS A 430 -25.42 -3.66 7.11
C HIS A 430 -24.78 -2.46 7.82
N SER A 431 -25.08 -2.28 9.11
CA SER A 431 -24.46 -1.25 9.94
C SER A 431 -23.22 -1.77 10.67
N ARG A 432 -22.07 -1.08 10.51
CA ARG A 432 -20.80 -1.41 11.20
C ARG A 432 -20.89 -1.23 12.71
N THR A 433 -21.50 -0.14 13.15
CA THR A 433 -21.50 0.29 14.56
C THR A 433 -22.58 -0.37 15.40
N ARG A 434 -23.66 -0.83 14.77
CA ARG A 434 -24.81 -1.43 15.47
C ARG A 434 -24.73 -2.94 15.51
N TYR A 435 -25.24 -3.52 16.60
CA TYR A 435 -25.56 -4.95 16.66
C TYR A 435 -26.98 -5.19 16.14
N GLU A 436 -27.09 -5.91 15.03
CA GLU A 436 -28.28 -6.13 14.22
C GLU A 436 -28.81 -7.55 14.41
N ARG A 437 -29.19 -7.87 15.66
CA ARG A 437 -29.52 -9.23 16.15
C ARG A 437 -30.47 -10.06 15.26
N ASN A 438 -31.35 -9.41 14.51
CA ASN A 438 -32.35 -10.07 13.67
C ASN A 438 -31.77 -10.60 12.35
N ILE A 439 -30.73 -9.96 11.83
CA ILE A 439 -30.15 -10.27 10.50
C ILE A 439 -28.74 -10.84 10.61
N GLU A 440 -27.95 -10.39 11.59
CA GLU A 440 -26.56 -10.79 11.69
C GLU A 440 -26.36 -12.08 12.49
N LYS A 441 -25.30 -12.82 12.16
CA LYS A 441 -24.85 -13.99 12.90
C LYS A 441 -23.39 -13.86 13.27
N ILE A 442 -23.05 -14.33 14.46
CA ILE A 442 -21.68 -14.39 14.98
C ILE A 442 -21.23 -15.84 14.94
N SER A 443 -20.06 -16.09 14.34
CA SER A 443 -19.45 -17.41 14.32
C SER A 443 -17.99 -17.37 14.76
N MET A 444 -17.56 -18.47 15.36
CA MET A 444 -16.18 -18.67 15.80
C MET A 444 -15.44 -19.48 14.74
N LEU A 445 -14.12 -19.33 14.71
CA LEU A 445 -13.28 -20.09 13.79
C LEU A 445 -12.85 -21.42 14.43
N GLU A 446 -12.85 -22.46 13.61
CA GLU A 446 -12.30 -23.78 13.93
C GLU A 446 -10.85 -23.90 13.48
N LYS A 447 -10.55 -23.38 12.28
CA LYS A 447 -9.23 -23.46 11.68
C LYS A 447 -8.95 -22.29 10.72
N ILE A 448 -7.70 -21.87 10.67
CA ILE A 448 -7.16 -20.90 9.69
C ILE A 448 -6.19 -21.64 8.78
N TYR A 449 -6.32 -21.46 7.46
CA TYR A 449 -5.37 -21.93 6.45
C TYR A 449 -4.84 -20.75 5.67
N ILE A 450 -3.57 -20.42 5.90
CA ILE A 450 -2.83 -19.48 5.05
C ILE A 450 -2.42 -20.22 3.78
N HIS A 451 -2.56 -19.58 2.62
CA HIS A 451 -2.11 -20.18 1.37
C HIS A 451 -0.59 -20.49 1.43
N PRO A 452 -0.14 -21.71 1.07
CA PRO A 452 1.28 -22.09 1.25
C PRO A 452 2.28 -21.26 0.45
N ARG A 453 1.83 -20.51 -0.56
CA ARG A 453 2.68 -19.60 -1.33
C ARG A 453 2.52 -18.12 -0.98
N TYR A 454 1.85 -17.82 0.13
CA TYR A 454 1.74 -16.44 0.60
C TYR A 454 3.12 -15.84 0.87
N ASN A 455 3.46 -14.76 0.14
CA ASN A 455 4.76 -14.11 0.20
C ASN A 455 4.66 -12.66 0.68
N TRP A 456 4.65 -12.46 1.99
CA TRP A 456 4.66 -11.12 2.60
C TRP A 456 5.99 -10.38 2.47
N ARG A 457 7.08 -11.05 2.10
CA ARG A 457 8.44 -10.47 2.08
C ARG A 457 8.72 -9.67 0.81
N GLU A 458 8.11 -10.03 -0.31
CA GLU A 458 8.39 -9.43 -1.62
C GLU A 458 7.27 -8.51 -2.10
N ASN A 459 6.07 -9.06 -2.30
CA ASN A 459 5.00 -8.34 -3.03
C ASN A 459 3.57 -8.75 -2.62
N LEU A 460 3.40 -9.48 -1.50
CA LEU A 460 2.10 -10.02 -1.07
C LEU A 460 1.48 -10.97 -2.11
N ASP A 461 2.29 -11.70 -2.87
CA ASP A 461 1.74 -12.71 -3.77
C ASP A 461 1.06 -13.85 -3.01
N ARG A 462 0.01 -14.40 -3.62
CA ARG A 462 -0.95 -15.33 -3.00
C ARG A 462 -1.41 -14.87 -1.62
N ASP A 463 -1.81 -13.61 -1.49
CA ASP A 463 -2.40 -13.05 -0.27
C ASP A 463 -3.82 -13.58 -0.03
N ILE A 464 -3.90 -14.87 0.30
CA ILE A 464 -5.12 -15.64 0.42
C ILE A 464 -5.10 -16.46 1.71
N ALA A 465 -6.22 -16.45 2.42
CA ALA A 465 -6.46 -17.35 3.53
C ALA A 465 -7.89 -17.87 3.52
N LEU A 466 -8.05 -19.13 3.94
CA LEU A 466 -9.31 -19.81 4.09
C LEU A 466 -9.61 -20.03 5.57
N LEU A 467 -10.83 -19.71 5.99
CA LEU A 467 -11.29 -19.81 7.37
C LEU A 467 -12.41 -20.85 7.46
N LYS A 468 -12.26 -21.80 8.37
CA LYS A 468 -13.30 -22.78 8.69
C LYS A 468 -14.14 -22.31 9.86
N LEU A 469 -15.46 -22.22 9.69
CA LEU A 469 -16.39 -21.90 10.77
C LEU A 469 -16.61 -23.11 11.68
N LYS A 470 -16.63 -22.87 12.99
CA LYS A 470 -16.87 -23.89 14.02
C LYS A 470 -18.28 -24.47 14.00
N LYS A 471 -19.25 -23.70 13.52
CA LYS A 471 -20.62 -24.16 13.25
C LYS A 471 -21.05 -23.64 11.87
N PRO A 472 -21.71 -24.47 11.04
CA PRO A 472 -22.30 -24.01 9.80
C PRO A 472 -23.30 -22.89 10.05
N ILE A 473 -23.35 -21.93 9.13
CA ILE A 473 -24.27 -20.80 9.14
C ILE A 473 -25.53 -21.13 8.34
N THR A 474 -26.68 -20.64 8.80
CA THR A 474 -27.94 -20.79 8.08
C THR A 474 -28.11 -19.64 7.09
N PHE A 475 -28.38 -19.96 5.82
CA PHE A 475 -28.67 -18.96 4.80
C PHE A 475 -30.00 -18.24 5.07
N SER A 476 -30.08 -16.98 4.66
CA SER A 476 -31.23 -16.10 4.85
C SER A 476 -31.24 -15.00 3.78
N GLU A 477 -32.22 -14.09 3.83
CA GLU A 477 -32.24 -12.93 2.92
C GLU A 477 -30.99 -12.03 3.02
N HIS A 478 -30.24 -12.12 4.12
CA HIS A 478 -29.04 -11.31 4.39
C HIS A 478 -27.74 -12.11 4.45
N ILE A 479 -27.81 -13.45 4.34
CA ILE A 479 -26.65 -14.35 4.43
C ILE A 479 -26.75 -15.36 3.29
N HIS A 480 -25.90 -15.21 2.28
CA HIS A 480 -25.91 -16.05 1.09
C HIS A 480 -24.52 -16.06 0.43
N PRO A 481 -23.98 -17.20 -0.02
CA PRO A 481 -22.60 -17.28 -0.50
C PRO A 481 -22.42 -16.70 -1.91
N VAL A 482 -21.19 -16.28 -2.22
CA VAL A 482 -20.75 -15.87 -3.57
C VAL A 482 -20.18 -17.06 -4.35
N CYS A 483 -20.24 -17.02 -5.68
CA CYS A 483 -19.63 -18.06 -6.51
C CYS A 483 -18.11 -17.87 -6.66
N LEU A 484 -17.39 -18.99 -6.83
CA LEU A 484 -15.99 -18.99 -7.24
C LEU A 484 -15.86 -19.36 -8.72
N PRO A 485 -15.17 -18.54 -9.53
CA PRO A 485 -14.97 -18.80 -10.96
C PRO A 485 -13.92 -19.90 -11.17
N ASP A 486 -14.05 -20.63 -12.27
CA ASP A 486 -12.91 -21.35 -12.85
C ASP A 486 -12.15 -20.44 -13.83
N LYS A 487 -11.09 -20.96 -14.46
CA LYS A 487 -10.25 -20.21 -15.40
C LYS A 487 -11.03 -19.68 -16.60
N GLN A 488 -11.97 -20.46 -17.14
CA GLN A 488 -12.75 -20.10 -18.33
C GLN A 488 -13.77 -19.00 -18.01
N THR A 489 -14.50 -19.16 -16.91
CA THR A 489 -15.43 -18.15 -16.38
C THR A 489 -14.67 -16.85 -16.09
N ALA A 490 -13.48 -16.94 -15.49
CA ALA A 490 -12.67 -15.78 -15.18
C ALA A 490 -12.21 -15.03 -16.43
N ALA A 491 -11.72 -15.75 -17.45
CA ALA A 491 -11.34 -15.17 -18.74
C ALA A 491 -12.50 -14.42 -19.39
N SER A 492 -13.65 -15.10 -19.49
CA SER A 492 -14.86 -14.55 -20.10
C SER A 492 -15.34 -13.26 -19.41
N LEU A 493 -15.37 -13.24 -18.08
CA LEU A 493 -15.82 -12.06 -17.32
C LEU A 493 -14.84 -10.89 -17.39
N LEU A 494 -13.53 -11.14 -17.36
CA LEU A 494 -12.53 -10.08 -17.44
C LEU A 494 -12.46 -9.45 -18.85
N GLN A 495 -12.71 -10.23 -19.90
CA GLN A 495 -12.70 -9.77 -21.29
C GLN A 495 -13.97 -9.02 -21.72
N ALA A 496 -15.08 -9.20 -21.00
CA ALA A 496 -16.36 -8.63 -21.39
C ALA A 496 -16.46 -7.09 -21.20
N GLY A 497 -15.43 -6.45 -20.65
CA GLY A 497 -15.38 -4.99 -20.48
C GLY A 497 -16.29 -4.45 -19.36
N TYR A 498 -16.85 -5.33 -18.53
CA TYR A 498 -17.68 -4.95 -17.39
C TYR A 498 -16.85 -4.46 -16.21
N LYS A 499 -17.44 -3.56 -15.43
CA LYS A 499 -16.84 -3.16 -14.14
C LYS A 499 -17.01 -4.27 -13.13
N GLY A 500 -16.05 -4.40 -12.23
CA GLY A 500 -16.26 -5.15 -11.00
C GLY A 500 -16.77 -4.27 -9.89
N ARG A 501 -17.07 -4.88 -8.75
CA ARG A 501 -17.65 -4.22 -7.59
C ARG A 501 -16.91 -4.62 -6.33
N VAL A 502 -16.61 -3.64 -5.50
CA VAL A 502 -16.07 -3.82 -4.15
C VAL A 502 -17.11 -3.35 -3.14
N THR A 503 -17.24 -4.11 -2.06
CA THR A 503 -18.12 -3.77 -0.93
C THR A 503 -17.39 -3.90 0.39
N GLY A 504 -17.61 -2.95 1.28
CA GLY A 504 -17.01 -2.99 2.61
C GLY A 504 -17.27 -1.75 3.46
N TRP A 505 -16.57 -1.67 4.58
CA TRP A 505 -16.66 -0.56 5.53
C TRP A 505 -15.31 0.10 5.76
N GLY A 506 -14.42 -0.01 4.77
CA GLY A 506 -13.14 0.67 4.75
C GLY A 506 -13.29 2.19 4.70
N ASN A 507 -12.17 2.86 4.92
CA ASN A 507 -12.07 4.31 4.97
C ASN A 507 -12.57 4.93 3.66
N LEU A 508 -13.46 5.93 3.74
CA LEU A 508 -13.97 6.61 2.54
C LEU A 508 -12.92 7.49 1.84
N LYS A 509 -11.88 7.89 2.59
CA LYS A 509 -10.81 8.79 2.13
C LYS A 509 -9.50 8.35 2.75
N GLU A 510 -8.39 8.60 2.06
CA GLU A 510 -7.04 8.49 2.61
C GLU A 510 -6.79 9.61 3.66
N THR A 511 -7.56 9.61 4.76
CA THR A 511 -7.49 10.63 5.80
C THR A 511 -6.99 10.03 7.09
N TRP A 512 -6.06 10.73 7.73
CA TRP A 512 -5.31 10.25 8.89
C TRP A 512 -5.68 11.00 10.18
N THR A 513 -6.92 11.48 10.30
CA THR A 513 -7.41 12.07 11.55
C THR A 513 -7.62 10.98 12.61
N THR A 514 -7.39 11.33 13.87
CA THR A 514 -7.54 10.44 15.04
C THR A 514 -9.01 10.08 15.34
N THR A 515 -9.97 10.71 14.66
CA THR A 515 -11.41 10.43 14.75
C THR A 515 -11.83 9.34 13.77
N VAL A 516 -11.72 8.07 14.21
CA VAL A 516 -12.20 6.85 13.51
C VAL A 516 -13.66 6.99 13.02
N SER A 517 -14.47 7.79 13.71
CA SER A 517 -15.88 8.03 13.39
C SER A 517 -16.14 8.89 12.15
N GLU A 518 -15.17 9.70 11.70
CA GLU A 518 -15.35 10.61 10.55
C GLU A 518 -14.85 10.00 9.22
N VAL A 519 -13.99 8.98 9.29
CA VAL A 519 -13.35 8.38 8.11
C VAL A 519 -13.98 7.04 7.72
N GLN A 520 -14.48 6.26 8.69
CA GLN A 520 -15.10 4.96 8.43
C GLN A 520 -16.62 5.06 8.32
N PRO A 521 -17.22 4.60 7.21
CA PRO A 521 -18.66 4.63 7.02
C PRO A 521 -19.36 3.74 8.05
N SER A 522 -20.49 4.21 8.57
CA SER A 522 -21.31 3.43 9.52
C SER A 522 -22.19 2.40 8.80
N VAL A 523 -22.40 2.59 7.50
CA VAL A 523 -23.19 1.77 6.59
C VAL A 523 -22.26 1.12 5.57
N LEU A 524 -22.59 -0.10 5.12
CA LEU A 524 -21.83 -0.79 4.07
C LEU A 524 -21.76 0.09 2.83
N GLN A 525 -20.57 0.24 2.26
CA GLN A 525 -20.37 0.98 1.03
C GLN A 525 -20.24 0.02 -0.14
N VAL A 526 -20.52 0.55 -1.33
CA VAL A 526 -20.32 -0.14 -2.59
C VAL A 526 -19.68 0.84 -3.59
N VAL A 527 -18.73 0.32 -4.37
CA VAL A 527 -18.09 1.04 -5.46
C VAL A 527 -17.92 0.10 -6.65
N ASN A 528 -18.22 0.59 -7.85
CA ASN A 528 -18.00 -0.11 -9.10
C ASN A 528 -16.68 0.38 -9.71
N LEU A 529 -15.75 -0.52 -10.02
CA LEU A 529 -14.41 -0.20 -10.49
C LEU A 529 -14.12 -0.89 -11.83
N PRO A 530 -13.57 -0.16 -12.81
CA PRO A 530 -13.12 -0.77 -14.06
C PRO A 530 -11.84 -1.59 -13.81
N ILE A 531 -11.72 -2.71 -14.52
CA ILE A 531 -10.47 -3.48 -14.57
C ILE A 531 -9.43 -2.67 -15.35
N VAL A 532 -8.20 -2.68 -14.86
CA VAL A 532 -7.08 -1.95 -15.47
C VAL A 532 -6.22 -2.95 -16.23
N GLU A 533 -5.91 -2.64 -17.49
CA GLU A 533 -5.03 -3.45 -18.33
C GLU A 533 -3.68 -3.70 -17.66
N ARG A 534 -3.21 -4.95 -17.76
CA ARG A 534 -1.98 -5.41 -17.12
C ARG A 534 -0.74 -4.56 -17.40
N PRO A 535 -0.45 -4.07 -18.63
CA PRO A 535 0.70 -3.20 -18.88
C PRO A 535 0.60 -1.85 -18.16
N VAL A 536 -0.61 -1.29 -18.07
CA VAL A 536 -0.89 -0.03 -17.37
C VAL A 536 -0.74 -0.22 -15.86
N CYS A 537 -1.28 -1.31 -15.33
CA CYS A 537 -1.12 -1.72 -13.93
C CYS A 537 0.35 -1.87 -13.55
N LYS A 538 1.15 -2.60 -14.35
CA LYS A 538 2.60 -2.77 -14.15
C LYS A 538 3.35 -1.43 -14.22
N ALA A 539 2.99 -0.54 -15.14
CA ALA A 539 3.63 0.77 -15.28
C ALA A 539 3.30 1.74 -14.12
N SER A 540 2.20 1.50 -13.40
CA SER A 540 1.75 2.36 -12.29
C SER A 540 2.62 2.23 -11.03
N THR A 541 3.40 1.16 -10.90
CA THR A 541 4.13 0.82 -9.67
C THR A 541 5.54 0.31 -9.94
N ARG A 542 6.42 0.45 -8.94
CA ARG A 542 7.75 -0.19 -8.95
C ARG A 542 7.71 -1.62 -8.38
N ILE A 543 6.63 -1.99 -7.71
CA ILE A 543 6.45 -3.32 -7.11
C ILE A 543 6.18 -4.33 -8.23
N ARG A 544 6.81 -5.51 -8.14
CA ARG A 544 6.65 -6.56 -9.14
C ARG A 544 5.26 -7.17 -9.07
N ILE A 545 4.44 -6.90 -10.09
CA ILE A 545 3.09 -7.46 -10.23
C ILE A 545 3.14 -8.81 -10.94
N THR A 546 2.59 -9.85 -10.29
CA THR A 546 2.55 -11.21 -10.83
C THR A 546 1.23 -11.48 -11.57
N ASP A 547 1.13 -12.62 -12.25
CA ASP A 547 -0.07 -13.01 -13.01
C ASP A 547 -1.20 -13.53 -12.12
N ASN A 548 -0.98 -13.54 -10.81
CA ASN A 548 -1.96 -13.84 -9.78
C ASN A 548 -2.58 -12.57 -9.18
N MET A 549 -2.20 -11.40 -9.70
CA MET A 549 -2.71 -10.09 -9.29
C MET A 549 -3.27 -9.32 -10.49
N PHE A 550 -4.29 -8.51 -10.23
CA PHE A 550 -4.84 -7.53 -11.17
C PHE A 550 -5.10 -6.20 -10.47
N CYS A 551 -5.18 -5.14 -11.27
CA CYS A 551 -5.52 -3.80 -10.81
C CYS A 551 -6.98 -3.48 -11.18
N ALA A 552 -7.66 -2.72 -10.33
CA ALA A 552 -8.93 -2.09 -10.68
C ALA A 552 -9.00 -0.68 -10.09
N GLY A 553 -9.54 0.26 -10.87
CA GLY A 553 -9.61 1.66 -10.50
C GLY A 553 -9.74 2.58 -11.72
N TYR A 554 -10.27 3.78 -11.50
CA TYR A 554 -10.45 4.78 -12.55
C TYR A 554 -9.12 5.36 -13.02
N LYS A 555 -9.05 5.78 -14.30
CA LYS A 555 -7.83 6.43 -14.79
C LYS A 555 -7.72 7.86 -14.22
N PRO A 556 -6.49 8.39 -14.04
CA PRO A 556 -6.28 9.68 -13.38
C PRO A 556 -6.88 10.88 -14.11
N ASP A 557 -7.06 10.78 -15.42
CA ASP A 557 -7.51 11.81 -16.35
C ASP A 557 -9.03 11.89 -16.53
N GLU A 558 -9.78 10.92 -16.01
CA GLU A 558 -11.24 10.82 -16.21
C GLU A 558 -12.06 11.72 -15.28
N GLY A 559 -11.41 12.44 -14.34
CA GLY A 559 -12.08 13.26 -13.34
C GLY A 559 -12.97 12.47 -12.36
N LYS A 560 -13.13 11.16 -12.55
CA LYS A 560 -13.77 10.20 -11.66
C LYS A 560 -12.71 9.65 -10.69
N ARG A 561 -13.13 9.47 -9.44
CA ARG A 561 -12.29 9.05 -8.31
C ARG A 561 -13.06 7.97 -7.56
N GLY A 562 -12.35 7.12 -6.82
CA GLY A 562 -12.93 5.97 -6.11
C GLY A 562 -11.98 4.78 -6.08
N ASP A 563 -11.74 4.23 -4.90
CA ASP A 563 -10.77 3.14 -4.68
C ASP A 563 -11.17 2.31 -3.45
N ALA A 564 -10.73 1.05 -3.41
CA ALA A 564 -10.80 0.25 -2.19
C ALA A 564 -9.78 0.79 -1.19
N CYS A 565 -10.13 0.88 0.09
CA CYS A 565 -9.25 1.52 1.07
C CYS A 565 -9.10 0.69 2.35
N GLU A 566 -8.27 1.19 3.26
CA GLU A 566 -8.00 0.60 4.58
C GLU A 566 -9.30 0.17 5.28
N GLY A 567 -9.40 -1.12 5.62
CA GLY A 567 -10.59 -1.72 6.22
C GLY A 567 -11.46 -2.54 5.26
N ASP A 568 -11.29 -2.38 3.94
CA ASP A 568 -11.86 -3.27 2.92
C ASP A 568 -10.96 -4.48 2.63
N SER A 569 -9.71 -4.45 3.08
CA SER A 569 -8.72 -5.53 2.94
C SER A 569 -9.29 -6.89 3.33
N GLY A 570 -9.02 -7.91 2.52
CA GLY A 570 -9.59 -9.24 2.62
C GLY A 570 -11.02 -9.38 2.10
N GLY A 571 -11.71 -8.27 1.80
CA GLY A 571 -13.04 -8.25 1.24
C GLY A 571 -13.10 -8.73 -0.22
N PRO A 572 -14.32 -8.96 -0.75
CA PRO A 572 -14.48 -9.48 -2.10
C PRO A 572 -14.46 -8.39 -3.17
N PHE A 573 -13.80 -8.67 -4.29
CA PHE A 573 -14.03 -8.03 -5.58
C PHE A 573 -14.91 -8.96 -6.41
N VAL A 574 -16.12 -8.53 -6.76
CA VAL A 574 -17.13 -9.38 -7.43
C VAL A 574 -17.54 -8.84 -8.79
N MET A 575 -17.91 -9.74 -9.71
CA MET A 575 -18.48 -9.42 -11.02
C MET A 575 -19.75 -10.23 -11.23
N LYS A 576 -20.74 -9.63 -11.90
CA LYS A 576 -21.98 -10.30 -12.26
C LYS A 576 -21.85 -10.92 -13.65
N SER A 577 -22.15 -12.21 -13.77
CA SER A 577 -22.13 -12.90 -15.05
C SER A 577 -23.39 -12.59 -15.87
N PRO A 578 -23.26 -12.07 -17.11
CA PRO A 578 -24.41 -11.88 -17.99
C PRO A 578 -24.96 -13.23 -18.52
N PHE A 579 -24.17 -14.31 -18.44
CA PHE A 579 -24.50 -15.60 -19.03
C PHE A 579 -25.45 -16.43 -18.16
N ASN A 580 -25.25 -16.39 -16.84
CA ASN A 580 -26.05 -17.18 -15.89
C ASN A 580 -26.64 -16.34 -14.74
N ASN A 581 -26.48 -15.01 -14.78
CA ASN A 581 -27.02 -14.05 -13.81
C ASN A 581 -26.49 -14.23 -12.37
N ARG A 582 -25.36 -14.94 -12.18
CA ARG A 582 -24.73 -15.14 -10.86
C ARG A 582 -23.60 -14.15 -10.60
N TRP A 583 -23.38 -13.84 -9.33
CA TRP A 583 -22.21 -13.09 -8.86
C TRP A 583 -21.03 -14.00 -8.56
N TYR A 584 -19.88 -13.70 -9.17
CA TYR A 584 -18.61 -14.39 -8.98
C TYR A 584 -17.62 -13.48 -8.28
N GLN A 585 -16.92 -14.02 -7.28
CA GLN A 585 -15.76 -13.34 -6.71
C GLN A 585 -14.58 -13.53 -7.65
N MET A 586 -14.04 -12.45 -8.19
CA MET A 586 -12.92 -12.47 -9.13
C MET A 586 -11.59 -12.18 -8.43
N GLY A 587 -11.65 -11.47 -7.29
CA GLY A 587 -10.49 -11.18 -6.48
C GLY A 587 -10.77 -10.99 -4.99
N ILE A 588 -9.67 -10.91 -4.24
CA ILE A 588 -9.62 -10.51 -2.84
C ILE A 588 -8.93 -9.16 -2.76
N VAL A 589 -9.54 -8.18 -2.10
CA VAL A 589 -8.93 -6.87 -1.83
C VAL A 589 -7.65 -7.09 -1.02
N SER A 590 -6.48 -6.71 -1.53
CA SER A 590 -5.19 -7.03 -0.90
C SER A 590 -4.50 -5.77 -0.37
N TRP A 591 -3.86 -4.99 -1.22
CA TRP A 591 -3.09 -3.81 -0.83
C TRP A 591 -3.18 -2.70 -1.90
N GLY A 592 -2.61 -1.53 -1.62
CA GLY A 592 -2.47 -0.43 -2.57
C GLY A 592 -1.40 0.56 -2.13
N GLU A 593 -0.85 1.35 -3.06
CA GLU A 593 0.12 2.41 -2.75
C GLU A 593 -0.54 3.69 -2.19
N GLY A 594 -1.67 3.53 -1.49
CA GLY A 594 -2.58 4.60 -1.07
C GLY A 594 -3.93 4.51 -1.77
N CYS A 595 -4.96 5.09 -1.17
CA CYS A 595 -6.32 5.06 -1.70
C CYS A 595 -6.55 6.29 -2.58
N ASP A 596 -7.02 6.08 -3.81
CA ASP A 596 -7.46 7.17 -4.69
C ASP A 596 -6.32 8.18 -5.00
N ARG A 597 -5.08 7.70 -5.09
CA ARG A 597 -3.92 8.52 -5.49
C ARG A 597 -3.83 8.62 -7.00
N ASN A 598 -3.49 9.81 -7.51
CA ASN A 598 -3.32 10.02 -8.95
C ASN A 598 -2.26 9.05 -9.51
N GLY A 599 -2.62 8.29 -10.53
CA GLY A 599 -1.72 7.34 -11.20
C GLY A 599 -1.52 6.03 -10.45
N LYS A 600 -2.32 5.74 -9.41
CA LYS A 600 -2.28 4.48 -8.64
C LYS A 600 -3.64 3.79 -8.68
N TYR A 601 -3.63 2.48 -8.43
CA TYR A 601 -4.82 1.62 -8.46
C TYR A 601 -4.86 0.71 -7.23
N GLY A 602 -6.05 0.20 -6.90
CA GLY A 602 -6.21 -0.88 -5.94
C GLY A 602 -5.70 -2.21 -6.53
N PHE A 603 -5.02 -3.01 -5.71
CA PHE A 603 -4.52 -4.34 -6.10
C PHE A 603 -5.36 -5.46 -5.49
N TYR A 604 -5.67 -6.44 -6.33
CA TYR A 604 -6.53 -7.56 -6.01
C TYR A 604 -5.82 -8.87 -6.32
N THR A 605 -5.96 -9.85 -5.43
CA THR A 605 -5.44 -11.21 -5.66
C THR A 605 -6.50 -12.03 -6.41
N HIS A 606 -6.15 -12.64 -7.53
CA HIS A 606 -7.04 -13.52 -8.29
C HIS A 606 -7.47 -14.74 -7.48
N VAL A 607 -8.70 -15.21 -7.70
CA VAL A 607 -9.23 -16.41 -7.03
C VAL A 607 -9.51 -17.60 -7.95
N PHE A 608 -9.37 -17.45 -9.27
CA PHE A 608 -9.69 -18.52 -10.24
C PHE A 608 -8.77 -19.74 -10.11
N ARG A 609 -7.58 -19.59 -9.48
CA ARG A 609 -6.61 -20.68 -9.25
C ARG A 609 -6.90 -21.49 -7.99
N LEU A 610 -7.85 -21.07 -7.15
CA LEU A 610 -7.96 -21.55 -5.77
C LEU A 610 -8.79 -22.82 -5.60
N LYS A 611 -9.60 -23.22 -6.59
CA LYS A 611 -10.56 -24.33 -6.41
C LYS A 611 -9.89 -25.63 -5.98
N LYS A 612 -8.78 -26.02 -6.61
CA LYS A 612 -8.05 -27.26 -6.28
C LYS A 612 -7.30 -27.16 -4.94
N TRP A 613 -6.76 -25.98 -4.61
CA TRP A 613 -6.22 -25.73 -3.27
C TRP A 613 -7.30 -25.90 -2.19
N ILE A 614 -8.47 -25.27 -2.38
CA ILE A 614 -9.61 -25.38 -1.45
C ILE A 614 -10.06 -26.83 -1.34
N GLN A 615 -10.19 -27.57 -2.46
CA GLN A 615 -10.55 -29.00 -2.45
C GLN A 615 -9.59 -29.83 -1.58
N LYS A 616 -8.27 -29.67 -1.78
CA LYS A 616 -7.28 -30.37 -0.95
C LYS A 616 -7.34 -29.96 0.53
N VAL A 617 -7.66 -28.70 0.82
CA VAL A 617 -7.85 -28.22 2.20
C VAL A 617 -9.08 -28.86 2.83
N ILE A 618 -10.23 -28.90 2.14
CA ILE A 618 -11.48 -29.45 2.71
C ILE A 618 -11.43 -30.97 2.86
N ASP A 619 -10.76 -31.68 1.95
CA ASP A 619 -10.62 -33.15 2.00
C ASP A 619 -9.77 -33.63 3.17
N ARG A 620 -8.85 -32.79 3.67
CA ARG A 620 -8.12 -33.08 4.92
C ARG A 620 -9.04 -33.24 6.13
N PHE A 621 -10.26 -32.72 6.09
CA PHE A 621 -11.21 -32.71 7.21
C PHE A 621 -12.43 -33.63 7.00
N GLY A 622 -12.52 -34.31 5.85
CA GLY A 622 -13.69 -35.08 5.40
C GLY A 622 -13.83 -36.51 5.92
#